data_AF-N6Y147-F1
#
_entry.id   AF-N6Y147-F1
#
_cell.length_a   1.000
_cell.length_b   1.000
_cell.length_c   1.000
_cell.angle_alpha   90.00
_cell.angle_beta   90.00
_cell.angle_gamma   90.00
#
_symmetry.space_group_name_H-M   'P 1'
#
loop_
_entity.id
_entity.type
_entity.pdbx_description
1 polymer ?
#
loop_
_entity_poly.entity_id
_entity_poly.type
_entity_poly.pdbx_seq_one_letter_code
_entity_poly.pdbx_strand_id
1 'polypeptide(L)'
;MPRAITLPGTVDATAFRLLNEWQRGFPCEPRPFARIGETVGLSEAEVIAAYRRLIGEGVVSRVGAVFAPRRLGASALAALAAP
;
A
#
# COMPACT_ATOMS: atom_id res chain seq x y z
N MET A 1 -13.20 14.17 17.08
CA MET A 1 -11.87 14.82 17.12
C MET A 1 -11.05 14.24 15.98
N PRO A 2 -10.79 14.95 14.88
CA PRO A 2 -9.94 14.42 13.83
C PRO A 2 -8.50 14.32 14.38
N ARG A 3 -7.97 13.09 14.49
CA ARG A 3 -6.57 12.87 14.86
C ARG A 3 -5.72 13.29 13.67
N ALA A 4 -4.83 14.26 13.86
CA ALA A 4 -3.78 14.57 12.89
C ALA A 4 -2.95 13.30 12.72
N ILE A 5 -2.98 12.73 11.52
CA ILE A 5 -2.15 11.58 11.16
C ILE A 5 -0.73 12.14 11.00
N THR A 6 0.13 11.92 11.98
CA THR A 6 1.57 12.17 11.82
C THR A 6 2.12 11.04 10.96
N LEU A 7 2.33 11.34 9.69
CA LEU A 7 3.09 10.46 8.82
C LEU A 7 4.56 10.51 9.27
N PRO A 8 5.30 9.38 9.27
CA PRO A 8 6.74 9.45 9.43
C PRO A 8 7.28 10.42 8.37
N GLY A 9 8.28 11.25 8.71
CA GLY A 9 8.77 12.34 7.85
C GLY A 9 9.23 11.91 6.44
N THR A 10 9.27 10.61 6.17
CA THR A 10 9.49 9.95 4.89
C THR A 10 8.29 9.94 3.92
N VAL A 11 7.05 10.12 4.42
CA VAL A 11 5.83 10.02 3.60
C VAL A 11 5.19 11.40 3.42
N ASP A 12 5.40 11.98 2.24
CA ASP A 12 4.75 13.22 1.81
C ASP A 12 3.24 13.03 1.50
N ALA A 13 2.52 14.13 1.27
CA ALA A 13 1.08 14.10 1.02
C ALA A 13 0.69 13.27 -0.23
N THR A 14 1.55 13.25 -1.24
CA THR A 14 1.31 12.50 -2.49
C THR A 14 1.52 11.01 -2.26
N ALA A 15 2.61 10.63 -1.59
CA ALA A 15 2.88 9.28 -1.15
C ALA A 15 1.76 8.75 -0.24
N PHE A 16 1.23 9.61 0.65
CA PHE A 16 0.08 9.25 1.47
C PHE A 16 -1.16 8.92 0.63
N ARG A 17 -1.50 9.74 -0.37
CA ARG A 17 -2.63 9.46 -1.26
C ARG A 17 -2.44 8.18 -2.06
N LEU A 18 -1.24 7.97 -2.62
CA LEU A 18 -0.88 6.73 -3.32
C LEU A 18 -1.05 5.48 -2.46
N LEU A 19 -0.81 5.57 -1.16
CA LEU A 19 -1.02 4.46 -0.24
C LEU A 19 -2.47 4.33 0.17
N ASN A 20 -3.05 5.40 0.70
CA ASN A 20 -4.34 5.38 1.38
C ASN A 20 -5.51 5.07 0.43
N GLU A 21 -5.47 5.60 -0.80
CA GLU A 21 -6.54 5.38 -1.77
C GLU A 21 -6.54 3.95 -2.34
N TRP A 22 -5.38 3.30 -2.36
CA TRP A 22 -5.19 2.01 -3.05
C TRP A 22 -4.88 0.84 -2.12
N GLN A 23 -5.07 0.99 -0.79
CA GLN A 23 -5.01 -0.15 0.16
C GLN A 23 -6.10 -1.19 -0.12
N ARG A 24 -7.19 -0.75 -0.76
CA ARG A 24 -8.31 -1.60 -1.18
C ARG A 24 -8.68 -1.22 -2.62
N GLY A 25 -9.14 -2.21 -3.39
CA GLY A 25 -9.59 -1.95 -4.76
C GLY A 25 -8.48 -1.51 -5.71
N PHE A 26 -7.28 -2.10 -5.58
CA PHE A 26 -6.20 -1.87 -6.53
C PHE A 26 -6.69 -2.17 -7.97
N PRO A 27 -6.42 -1.32 -8.97
CA PRO A 27 -6.96 -1.51 -10.31
C PRO A 27 -6.51 -2.83 -10.93
N CYS A 28 -7.45 -3.65 -11.37
CA CYS A 28 -7.20 -4.92 -12.05
C CYS A 28 -7.35 -4.76 -13.56
N GLU A 29 -6.56 -3.86 -14.14
CA GLU A 29 -6.58 -3.55 -15.58
C GLU A 29 -5.16 -3.61 -16.17
N PRO A 30 -4.98 -3.53 -17.50
CA PRO A 30 -3.67 -3.71 -18.13
C PRO A 30 -2.60 -2.69 -17.71
N ARG A 31 -3.00 -1.46 -17.35
CA ARG A 31 -2.08 -0.37 -16.96
C ARG A 31 -2.52 0.26 -15.64
N PRO A 32 -2.41 -0.48 -14.52
CA PRO A 32 -2.99 -0.05 -13.25
C PRO A 32 -2.29 1.19 -12.69
N PHE A 33 -0.98 1.33 -12.91
CA PHE A 33 -0.22 2.49 -12.44
C PHE A 33 -0.53 3.75 -13.24
N ALA A 34 -0.89 3.63 -14.52
CA ALA A 34 -1.39 4.76 -15.30
C ALA A 34 -2.71 5.29 -14.74
N ARG A 35 -3.65 4.40 -14.41
CA ARG A 35 -4.93 4.78 -13.80
C ARG A 35 -4.79 5.40 -12.42
N ILE A 36 -3.89 4.86 -11.61
CA ILE A 36 -3.52 5.45 -10.32
C ILE A 36 -3.00 6.87 -10.56
N GLY A 37 -2.08 7.03 -11.52
CA GLY A 37 -1.53 8.32 -11.92
C GLY A 37 -2.59 9.35 -12.29
N GLU A 38 -3.54 8.98 -13.16
CA GLU A 38 -4.68 9.84 -13.52
C GLU A 38 -5.48 10.33 -12.30
N THR A 39 -5.61 9.49 -11.27
CA THR A 39 -6.40 9.80 -10.07
C THR A 39 -5.66 10.75 -9.11
N VAL A 40 -4.33 10.67 -9.07
CA VAL A 40 -3.50 11.50 -8.18
C VAL A 40 -2.80 12.66 -8.89
N GLY A 41 -2.94 12.78 -10.21
CA GLY A 41 -2.30 13.83 -11.02
C GLY A 41 -0.82 13.57 -11.33
N LEU A 42 -0.43 12.30 -11.43
CA LEU A 42 0.94 11.87 -11.74
C LEU A 42 0.99 11.05 -13.04
N SER A 43 2.15 11.02 -13.68
CA SER A 43 2.42 10.07 -14.75
C SER A 43 2.63 8.65 -14.22
N GLU A 44 2.43 7.66 -15.08
CA GLU A 44 2.69 6.24 -14.76
C GLU A 44 4.11 6.02 -14.22
N ALA A 45 5.11 6.68 -14.81
CA ALA A 45 6.51 6.58 -14.40
C ALA A 45 6.76 7.14 -12.99
N GLU A 46 6.14 8.27 -12.66
CA GLU A 46 6.23 8.89 -11.32
C GLU A 46 5.57 8.02 -10.26
N VAL A 47 4.41 7.42 -10.57
CA VAL A 47 3.74 6.47 -9.67
C VAL A 47 4.63 5.27 -9.37
N ILE A 48 5.23 4.67 -10.42
CA ILE A 48 6.13 3.53 -10.27
C ILE A 48 7.38 3.92 -9.47
N ALA A 49 7.97 5.08 -9.74
CA ALA A 49 9.13 5.59 -9.01
C ALA A 49 8.81 5.82 -7.53
N ALA A 50 7.64 6.39 -7.23
CA ALA A 50 7.17 6.60 -5.87
C ALA A 50 6.99 5.27 -5.12
N TYR A 51 6.33 4.27 -5.71
CA TYR A 51 6.21 2.95 -5.08
C TYR A 51 7.56 2.28 -4.86
N ARG A 52 8.50 2.37 -5.81
CA ARG A 52 9.86 1.84 -5.65
C ARG A 52 10.59 2.50 -4.49
N ARG A 53 10.50 3.83 -4.36
CA ARG A 53 11.07 4.57 -3.23
C ARG A 53 10.48 4.10 -1.90
N LEU A 54 9.15 4.01 -1.81
CA LEU A 54 8.44 3.59 -0.60
C LEU A 54 8.76 2.14 -0.19
N ILE A 55 9.02 1.26 -1.16
CA ILE A 55 9.50 -0.11 -0.91
C ILE A 55 10.95 -0.08 -0.39
N GLY A 56 11.82 0.72 -1.01
CA GLY A 56 13.21 0.87 -0.57
C GLY A 56 13.36 1.46 0.83
N GLU A 57 12.45 2.34 1.23
CA GLU A 57 12.37 2.94 2.57
C GLU A 57 11.68 2.02 3.61
N GLY A 58 11.15 0.86 3.19
CA GLY A 58 10.45 -0.08 4.07
C GLY A 58 9.05 0.37 4.51
N VAL A 59 8.54 1.48 3.96
CA VAL A 59 7.16 1.97 4.21
C VAL A 59 6.13 1.03 3.58
N VAL A 60 6.46 0.45 2.43
CA VAL A 60 5.63 -0.54 1.72
C VAL A 60 6.39 -1.86 1.62
N SER A 61 5.83 -2.93 2.17
CA SER A 61 6.50 -4.24 2.06
C SER A 61 6.44 -4.81 0.64
N ARG A 62 5.28 -4.73 -0.02
CA ARG A 62 5.05 -5.21 -1.39
C ARG A 62 3.72 -4.71 -1.93
N VAL A 63 3.61 -4.60 -3.26
CA VAL A 63 2.35 -4.45 -3.99
C VAL A 63 1.97 -5.81 -4.58
N GLY A 64 0.81 -6.34 -4.23
CA GLY A 64 0.34 -7.63 -4.72
C GLY A 64 -0.94 -8.11 -4.06
N ALA A 65 -1.46 -9.24 -4.54
CA ALA A 65 -2.68 -9.83 -4.00
C ALA A 65 -2.53 -10.20 -2.52
N VAL A 66 -3.56 -9.87 -1.74
CA VAL A 66 -3.74 -10.32 -0.35
C VAL A 66 -4.84 -11.37 -0.35
N PHE A 67 -4.50 -12.57 0.11
CA PHE A 67 -5.44 -13.68 0.20
C PHE A 67 -6.07 -13.73 1.58
N ALA A 68 -7.38 -13.96 1.63
CA ALA A 68 -8.07 -14.15 2.90
C ALA A 68 -7.55 -15.42 3.60
N PRO A 69 -7.33 -15.37 4.94
CA PRO A 69 -7.00 -16.55 5.72
C PRO A 69 -8.01 -17.68 5.49
N ARG A 70 -7.54 -18.93 5.44
CA ARG A 70 -8.34 -20.14 5.17
C ARG A 70 -8.84 -20.33 3.74
N ARG A 71 -8.41 -19.52 2.76
CA ARG A 71 -8.71 -19.76 1.33
C ARG A 71 -7.61 -20.48 0.55
N LEU A 72 -6.37 -20.43 1.03
CA LEU A 72 -5.21 -21.07 0.40
C LEU A 72 -4.39 -21.84 1.45
N GLY A 73 -5.05 -22.75 2.18
CA GLY A 73 -4.46 -23.57 3.26
C GLY A 73 -5.11 -23.36 4.62
N ALA A 74 -4.76 -24.20 5.59
CA ALA A 74 -5.22 -24.09 6.97
C ALA A 74 -4.17 -23.35 7.81
N SER A 75 -4.56 -22.29 8.51
CA SER A 75 -3.74 -21.62 9.52
C SER A 75 -4.57 -21.30 10.76
N ALA A 76 -3.95 -21.43 11.94
CA ALA A 76 -4.53 -21.06 13.22
C ALA A 76 -3.58 -20.08 13.92
N LEU A 77 -4.10 -18.93 14.35
CA LEU A 77 -3.34 -17.96 15.14
C LEU A 77 -3.47 -18.35 16.62
N ALA A 78 -2.33 -18.63 17.27
CA ALA A 78 -2.24 -18.88 18.70
C ALA A 78 -1.26 -17.89 19.32
N ALA A 79 -1.68 -17.20 20.37
CA ALA A 79 -0.82 -16.39 21.21
C ALA A 79 -0.69 -17.07 22.56
N LEU A 80 0.54 -17.33 23.01
CA LEU A 80 0.84 -17.86 24.33
C LEU A 80 1.73 -16.86 25.08
N ALA A 81 1.48 -16.68 26.36
CA ALA A 81 2.43 -16.03 27.24
C ALA A 81 3.48 -17.08 27.64
N ALA A 82 4.74 -16.86 27.26
CA ALA A 82 5.88 -17.65 27.72
C ALA A 82 6.49 -16.98 28.97
N PRO A 83 6.97 -17.76 29.96
CA PRO A 83 7.65 -17.23 31.14
C PRO A 83 9.00 -16.58 30.81
#